data_AF-A0A927QX96-F1
#
_entry.id   AF-A0A927QX96-F1
#
_cell.length_a   1.000
_cell.length_b   1.000
_cell.length_c   1.000
_cell.angle_alpha   90.00
_cell.angle_beta   90.00
_cell.angle_gamma   90.00
#
_symmetry.space_group_name_H-M   'P 1'
#
loop_
_entity.id
_entity.type
_entity.pdbx_description
1 polymer ?
#
loop_
_entity_poly.entity_id
_entity_poly.type
_entity_poly.pdbx_seq_one_letter_code
_entity_poly.pdbx_strand_id
1 'polypeptide(L)'
;MRILRVVLLLPVALAALVGCSPAREPLTALAVLDGKPTIVSVACASSHSTTSIHVREDRSTPPTGLSPSTGTTNPPTADPNPPTSPSAPSGGPSAPGSATADADSPSWSISSTDPQPVSEIELLGPPPAGWKLDHSNLHQLQPDVWYAIAAYGFRDSITLKFTTDVFEKLDAEHVLAPVGNRKQEIMTRSKFERNAKDVCPRR
;
A
#
# COMPACT_ATOMS: atom_id res chain seq x y z
N MET A 1 -58.88 -28.26 27.75
CA MET A 1 -58.22 -26.93 27.75
C MET A 1 -57.02 -26.97 28.69
N ARG A 2 -55.81 -27.11 28.15
CA ARG A 2 -54.55 -26.81 28.87
C ARG A 2 -53.62 -26.12 27.90
N ILE A 3 -53.45 -24.83 28.14
CA ILE A 3 -52.55 -23.90 27.48
C ILE A 3 -51.14 -24.23 27.99
N LEU A 4 -50.30 -24.83 27.14
CA LEU A 4 -48.88 -25.00 27.46
C LEU A 4 -48.06 -23.98 26.67
N ARG A 5 -47.42 -23.08 27.43
CA ARG A 5 -46.55 -22.00 26.99
C ARG A 5 -45.34 -22.57 26.24
N VAL A 6 -45.29 -22.37 24.92
CA VAL A 6 -44.05 -22.53 24.15
C VAL A 6 -43.23 -21.27 24.36
N VAL A 7 -42.31 -21.36 25.33
CA VAL A 7 -41.33 -20.33 25.66
C VAL A 7 -40.33 -20.24 24.52
N LEU A 8 -40.43 -19.15 23.77
CA LEU A 8 -39.38 -18.41 23.07
C LEU A 8 -37.98 -19.08 23.08
N LEU A 9 -37.66 -19.87 22.05
CA LEU A 9 -36.28 -20.25 21.73
C LEU A 9 -35.58 -19.02 21.15
N LEU A 10 -34.83 -18.32 22.01
CA LEU A 10 -34.04 -17.15 21.66
C LEU A 10 -32.99 -17.48 20.58
N PRO A 11 -32.72 -16.54 19.66
CA PRO A 11 -31.88 -16.73 18.48
C PRO A 11 -30.39 -16.61 18.86
N VAL A 12 -29.71 -17.74 19.08
CA VAL A 12 -28.25 -17.77 19.33
C VAL A 12 -27.51 -18.25 18.08
N ALA A 13 -27.67 -17.52 16.98
CA ALA A 13 -26.97 -17.81 15.72
C ALA A 13 -26.40 -16.55 15.02
N LEU A 14 -26.19 -15.45 15.75
CA LEU A 14 -25.64 -14.20 15.21
C LEU A 14 -24.22 -13.84 15.70
N ALA A 15 -23.55 -14.70 16.46
CA ALA A 15 -22.21 -14.39 17.02
C ALA A 15 -21.02 -14.93 16.21
N ALA A 16 -21.25 -15.66 15.11
CA ALA A 16 -20.17 -16.23 14.29
C ALA A 16 -19.82 -15.41 13.02
N LEU A 17 -20.44 -14.23 12.84
CA LEU A 17 -19.94 -13.22 11.90
C LEU A 17 -18.97 -12.29 12.64
N VAL A 18 -18.02 -12.86 13.38
CA VAL A 18 -16.76 -12.15 13.66
C VAL A 18 -16.11 -11.99 12.29
N GLY A 19 -16.49 -10.90 11.62
CA GLY A 19 -16.05 -10.58 10.29
C GLY A 19 -14.54 -10.68 10.30
N CYS A 20 -14.02 -11.51 9.40
CA CYS A 20 -12.62 -11.47 9.01
C CYS A 20 -12.36 -10.04 8.55
N SER A 21 -11.98 -9.16 9.48
CA SER A 21 -11.52 -7.83 9.10
C SER A 21 -10.25 -8.11 8.31
N PRO A 22 -10.19 -7.74 7.02
CA PRO A 22 -8.99 -7.95 6.22
C PRO A 22 -7.81 -7.38 6.99
N ALA A 23 -6.71 -8.12 7.04
CA ALA A 23 -5.52 -7.78 7.79
C ALA A 23 -5.15 -6.30 7.52
N ARG A 24 -5.40 -5.42 8.48
CA ARG A 24 -5.25 -3.96 8.35
C ARG A 24 -3.81 -3.49 8.53
N GLU A 25 -2.84 -4.37 8.31
CA GLU A 25 -1.49 -4.13 8.79
C GLU A 25 -0.44 -4.61 7.78
N PRO A 26 0.74 -3.98 7.82
CA PRO A 26 1.66 -3.99 6.69
C PRO A 26 2.39 -5.33 6.56
N LEU A 27 2.19 -6.01 5.44
CA LEU A 27 3.00 -7.17 5.05
C LEU A 27 4.16 -6.79 4.10
N THR A 28 4.32 -5.48 3.84
CA THR A 28 5.40 -4.92 3.03
C THR A 28 5.94 -3.64 3.64
N ALA A 29 7.25 -3.46 3.48
CA ALA A 29 7.99 -2.26 3.81
C ALA A 29 9.04 -1.98 2.72
N LEU A 30 9.57 -0.77 2.74
CA LEU A 30 10.65 -0.32 1.86
C LEU A 30 11.88 -0.01 2.71
N ALA A 31 13.03 -0.51 2.31
CA ALA A 31 14.32 -0.36 2.97
C ALA A 31 15.41 0.04 1.96
N VAL A 32 16.60 0.38 2.47
CA VAL A 32 17.81 0.50 1.64
C VAL A 32 18.85 -0.46 2.20
N LEU A 33 19.15 -1.52 1.44
CA LEU A 33 20.15 -2.55 1.81
C LEU A 33 21.31 -2.48 0.82
N ASP A 34 22.54 -2.38 1.33
CA ASP A 34 23.75 -2.25 0.50
C ASP A 34 23.67 -1.10 -0.53
N GLY A 35 23.02 0.00 -0.16
CA GLY A 35 22.81 1.17 -1.02
C GLY A 35 21.75 0.97 -2.11
N LYS A 36 21.01 -0.15 -2.08
CA LYS A 36 19.96 -0.46 -3.05
C LYS A 36 18.58 -0.41 -2.40
N PRO A 37 17.57 0.20 -3.06
CA PRO A 37 16.20 0.13 -2.59
C PRO A 37 15.69 -1.32 -2.61
N THR A 38 15.15 -1.77 -1.48
CA THR A 38 14.73 -3.17 -1.29
C THR A 38 13.35 -3.22 -0.66
N ILE A 39 12.46 -4.03 -1.24
CA ILE A 39 11.16 -4.36 -0.66
C ILE A 39 11.37 -5.47 0.36
N VAL A 40 10.94 -5.24 1.60
CA VAL A 40 10.89 -6.26 2.64
C VAL A 40 9.45 -6.75 2.73
N SER A 41 9.21 -8.01 2.42
CA SER A 41 7.89 -8.63 2.52
C SER A 41 7.89 -9.73 3.58
N VAL A 42 6.83 -9.78 4.39
CA VAL A 42 6.61 -10.82 5.40
C VAL A 42 5.45 -11.70 4.94
N ALA A 43 5.70 -13.00 4.85
CA ALA A 43 4.71 -14.00 4.48
C ALA A 43 4.02 -14.59 5.71
N CYS A 44 2.70 -14.78 5.62
CA CYS A 44 1.94 -15.49 6.65
C CYS A 44 1.93 -16.99 6.37
N ALA A 45 2.34 -17.81 7.35
CA ALA A 45 2.53 -19.26 7.18
C ALA A 45 1.28 -20.05 6.76
N SER A 46 0.07 -19.49 6.95
CA SER A 46 -1.20 -20.17 6.69
C SER A 46 -1.80 -19.87 5.31
N SER A 47 -1.16 -19.01 4.52
CA SER A 47 -1.69 -18.63 3.23
C SER A 47 -1.09 -19.51 2.13
N HIS A 48 -1.82 -20.54 1.68
CA HIS A 48 -1.57 -21.22 0.40
C HIS A 48 -1.73 -20.29 -0.83
N SER A 49 -1.72 -18.98 -0.62
CA SER A 49 -1.91 -17.98 -1.66
C SER A 49 -0.56 -17.55 -2.21
N THR A 50 -0.50 -17.44 -3.53
CA THR A 50 0.57 -16.74 -4.23
C THR A 50 0.79 -15.35 -3.64
N THR A 51 1.99 -15.06 -3.18
CA THR A 51 2.40 -13.69 -2.86
C THR A 51 2.73 -13.01 -4.17
N SER A 52 2.10 -11.86 -4.43
CA SER A 52 2.48 -10.98 -5.54
C SER A 52 2.88 -9.63 -4.99
N ILE A 53 3.88 -9.01 -5.58
CA ILE A 53 4.32 -7.65 -5.28
C ILE A 53 4.17 -6.84 -6.56
N HIS A 54 3.51 -5.69 -6.44
CA HIS A 54 3.27 -4.76 -7.54
C HIS A 54 3.86 -3.42 -7.17
N VAL A 55 4.62 -2.85 -8.10
CA VAL A 55 5.14 -1.49 -8.04
C VAL A 55 4.57 -0.75 -9.25
N ARG A 56 3.99 0.42 -9.04
CA ARG A 56 3.47 1.25 -10.13
C ARG A 56 3.71 2.72 -9.86
N GLU A 57 3.81 3.51 -10.91
CA GLU A 57 3.68 4.96 -10.82
C GLU A 57 2.29 5.29 -10.24
N ASP A 58 2.24 6.16 -9.23
CA ASP A 58 1.01 6.63 -8.62
C ASP A 58 0.82 8.12 -8.89
N ARG A 59 -0.08 8.43 -9.82
CA ARG A 59 -0.43 9.82 -10.19
C ARG A 59 -1.41 10.47 -9.21
N SER A 60 -1.78 9.78 -8.13
CA SER A 60 -2.66 10.32 -7.11
C SER A 60 -1.95 11.38 -6.27
N THR A 61 -2.72 12.23 -5.61
CA THR A 61 -2.20 13.20 -4.65
C THR A 61 -1.37 12.52 -3.53
N PRO A 62 -0.28 13.15 -3.08
CA PRO A 62 0.57 12.63 -2.00
C PRO A 62 -0.24 12.30 -0.73
N PRO A 63 0.14 11.25 0.02
CA PRO A 63 -0.48 10.98 1.31
C PRO A 63 -0.20 12.15 2.28
N THR A 64 -1.24 12.60 2.98
CA THR A 64 -1.15 13.66 3.99
C THR A 64 -0.20 13.21 5.12
N GLY A 65 0.88 13.98 5.35
CA GLY A 65 1.85 13.70 6.42
C GLY A 65 3.26 13.36 5.95
N LEU A 66 3.46 13.16 4.65
CA LEU A 66 4.76 13.18 4.00
C LEU A 66 4.87 14.43 3.16
N SER A 67 4.90 15.59 3.81
CA SER A 67 5.32 16.78 3.07
C SER A 67 6.78 16.56 2.68
N PRO A 68 7.14 16.52 1.38
CA PRO A 68 8.52 16.75 1.02
C PRO A 68 8.88 18.09 1.64
N SER A 69 9.92 18.11 2.47
CA SER A 69 10.51 19.37 2.93
C SER A 69 11.10 20.04 1.70
N THR A 70 10.27 20.71 0.90
CA THR A 70 10.72 21.74 0.00
C THR A 70 11.44 22.75 0.88
N GLY A 71 12.76 22.83 0.75
CA GLY A 71 13.55 23.89 1.33
C GLY A 71 13.03 25.22 0.79
N THR A 72 12.12 25.83 1.52
CA THR A 72 11.54 27.14 1.20
C THR A 72 12.63 28.18 1.36
N THR A 73 13.34 28.47 0.27
CA THR A 73 13.98 29.77 0.11
C THR A 73 12.85 30.77 -0.15
N ASN A 74 12.55 31.61 0.84
CA ASN A 74 11.50 32.63 0.77
C ASN A 74 11.72 33.57 -0.44
N PRO A 75 10.75 33.72 -1.35
CA PRO A 75 10.71 34.90 -2.22
C PRO A 75 10.06 36.09 -1.50
N PRO A 76 10.44 37.33 -1.85
CA PRO A 76 9.95 38.54 -1.19
C PRO A 76 8.49 38.87 -1.55
N THR A 77 7.82 39.41 -0.54
CA THR A 77 6.44 39.92 -0.47
C THR A 77 6.11 40.98 -1.53
N ALA A 78 4.97 40.79 -2.21
CA ALA A 78 3.85 41.74 -2.39
C ALA A 78 3.26 41.71 -3.81
N ASP A 79 1.96 41.37 -3.94
CA ASP A 79 0.95 42.32 -4.46
C ASP A 79 -0.49 41.82 -4.17
N PRO A 80 -1.47 42.69 -3.81
CA PRO A 80 -2.85 42.32 -3.57
C PRO A 80 -3.76 42.76 -4.73
N ASN A 81 -4.34 41.83 -5.49
CA ASN A 81 -5.60 42.07 -6.20
C ASN A 81 -6.29 40.77 -6.66
N PRO A 82 -7.63 40.63 -6.49
CA PRO A 82 -8.40 39.52 -7.01
C PRO A 82 -9.10 39.89 -8.33
N PRO A 83 -9.32 38.92 -9.24
CA PRO A 83 -10.44 39.02 -10.15
C PRO A 83 -11.48 37.90 -9.96
N THR A 84 -12.70 38.36 -10.11
CA THR A 84 -14.01 37.74 -9.98
C THR A 84 -14.20 36.51 -10.88
N SER A 85 -14.89 35.52 -10.33
CA SER A 85 -15.29 34.27 -10.97
C SER A 85 -16.62 34.42 -11.72
N PRO A 86 -16.76 33.87 -12.95
CA PRO A 86 -18.06 33.56 -13.52
C PRO A 86 -18.35 32.05 -13.43
N SER A 87 -19.45 31.72 -12.76
CA SER A 87 -20.07 30.40 -12.70
C SER A 87 -20.49 29.89 -14.09
N ALA A 88 -20.09 28.66 -14.42
CA ALA A 88 -20.57 27.94 -15.60
C ALA A 88 -21.63 26.88 -15.22
N PRO A 89 -22.60 26.59 -16.10
CA PRO A 89 -23.72 25.70 -15.81
C PRO A 89 -23.31 24.21 -15.80
N SER A 90 -23.86 23.49 -14.82
CA SER A 90 -23.74 22.03 -14.67
C SER A 90 -24.81 21.32 -15.49
N GLY A 91 -24.41 20.58 -16.52
CA GLY A 91 -25.31 19.75 -17.31
C GLY A 91 -24.56 18.96 -18.38
N GLY A 92 -24.00 17.82 -18.00
CA GLY A 92 -23.34 16.88 -18.93
C GLY A 92 -23.72 15.43 -18.58
N PRO A 93 -24.07 14.59 -19.57
CA PRO A 93 -24.57 13.24 -19.35
C PRO A 93 -23.48 12.31 -18.79
N SER A 94 -23.89 11.40 -17.91
CA SER A 94 -23.06 10.32 -17.37
C SER A 94 -22.41 9.50 -18.49
N ALA A 95 -21.10 9.65 -18.66
CA ALA A 95 -20.33 8.84 -19.59
C ALA A 95 -20.06 7.44 -18.98
N PRO A 96 -20.43 6.34 -19.66
CA PRO A 96 -19.97 5.02 -19.30
C PRO A 96 -18.56 4.81 -19.88
N GLY A 97 -17.53 4.77 -19.02
CA GLY A 97 -16.19 4.33 -19.45
C GLY A 97 -15.00 4.88 -18.66
N SER A 98 -14.95 4.72 -17.33
CA SER A 98 -13.79 5.12 -16.50
C SER A 98 -12.79 3.97 -16.24
N ALA A 99 -12.55 3.08 -17.22
CA ALA A 99 -11.75 1.86 -17.00
C ALA A 99 -10.46 1.73 -17.80
N THR A 100 -10.07 2.70 -18.64
CA THR A 100 -8.92 2.54 -19.56
C THR A 100 -7.71 3.43 -19.28
N ALA A 101 -7.78 4.39 -18.36
CA ALA A 101 -6.65 5.29 -18.12
C ALA A 101 -5.48 4.68 -17.31
N ASP A 102 -5.68 3.52 -16.67
CA ASP A 102 -4.70 2.90 -15.77
C ASP A 102 -3.86 1.80 -16.41
N ALA A 103 -4.21 1.32 -17.61
CA ALA A 103 -3.54 0.18 -18.26
C ALA A 103 -2.13 0.50 -18.78
N ASP A 104 -1.85 1.77 -19.08
CA ASP A 104 -0.59 2.21 -19.69
C ASP A 104 0.42 2.77 -18.68
N SER A 105 0.08 2.81 -17.39
CA SER A 105 0.99 3.32 -16.37
C SER A 105 2.19 2.38 -16.19
N PRO A 106 3.44 2.90 -16.12
CA PRO A 106 4.61 2.10 -15.84
C PRO A 106 4.43 1.30 -14.55
N SER A 107 4.65 0.00 -14.63
CA SER A 107 4.53 -0.95 -13.54
C SER A 107 5.53 -2.11 -13.64
N TRP A 108 5.79 -2.71 -12.49
CA TRP A 108 6.65 -3.86 -12.32
C TRP A 108 6.00 -4.79 -11.31
N SER A 109 5.95 -6.08 -11.59
CA SER A 109 5.36 -7.05 -10.68
C SER A 109 6.04 -8.39 -10.72
N ILE A 110 6.16 -8.99 -9.54
CA ILE A 110 6.67 -10.34 -9.35
C ILE A 110 5.72 -11.15 -8.47
N SER A 111 5.78 -12.47 -8.57
CA SER A 111 5.02 -13.37 -7.70
C SER A 111 5.78 -14.63 -7.31
N SER A 112 5.40 -15.24 -6.20
CA SER A 112 5.89 -16.53 -5.74
C SER A 112 4.76 -17.33 -5.10
N THR A 113 4.72 -18.64 -5.41
CA THR A 113 3.82 -19.61 -4.75
C THR A 113 4.41 -20.19 -3.47
N ASP A 114 5.69 -19.94 -3.20
CA ASP A 114 6.42 -20.42 -2.02
C ASP A 114 7.29 -19.29 -1.45
N PRO A 115 6.66 -18.22 -0.93
CA PRO A 115 7.39 -17.09 -0.36
C PRO A 115 8.08 -17.50 0.94
N GLN A 116 9.33 -17.08 1.11
CA GLN A 116 10.02 -17.22 2.40
C GLN A 116 9.31 -16.38 3.47
N PRO A 117 9.40 -16.75 4.77
CA PRO A 117 8.75 -16.01 5.86
C PRO A 117 9.08 -14.52 5.87
N VAL A 118 10.32 -14.18 5.50
CA VAL A 118 10.77 -12.83 5.19
C VAL A 118 11.50 -12.90 3.85
N SER A 119 11.09 -12.07 2.90
CA SER A 119 11.71 -11.95 1.58
C SER A 119 12.24 -10.53 1.40
N GLU A 120 13.51 -10.43 1.02
CA GLU A 120 14.16 -9.19 0.62
C GLU A 120 14.28 -9.17 -0.91
N ILE A 121 13.68 -8.17 -1.54
CA ILE A 121 13.52 -8.11 -2.99
C ILE A 121 14.07 -6.77 -3.47
N GLU A 122 15.20 -6.79 -4.18
CA GLU A 122 15.77 -5.58 -4.81
C GLU A 122 14.71 -4.95 -5.73
N LEU A 123 14.41 -3.67 -5.50
CA LEU A 123 13.36 -2.95 -6.20
C LEU A 123 13.74 -2.76 -7.67
N LEU A 124 12.90 -3.27 -8.57
CA LEU A 124 13.15 -3.33 -10.03
C LEU A 124 14.37 -4.19 -10.41
N GLY A 125 14.92 -4.95 -9.47
CA GLY A 125 15.99 -5.92 -9.70
C GLY A 125 15.50 -7.24 -10.29
N PRO A 126 16.42 -8.19 -10.56
CA PRO A 126 16.04 -9.55 -10.92
C PRO A 126 15.20 -10.18 -9.79
N PRO A 127 14.13 -10.93 -10.10
CA PRO A 127 13.36 -11.64 -9.08
C PRO A 127 14.26 -12.63 -8.31
N PRO A 128 14.06 -12.80 -6.98
CA PRO A 128 14.76 -13.83 -6.23
C PRO A 128 14.45 -15.25 -6.75
N ALA A 129 15.25 -16.22 -6.32
CA ALA A 129 14.99 -17.63 -6.65
C ALA A 129 13.57 -18.06 -6.23
N GLY A 130 12.85 -18.75 -7.12
CA GLY A 130 11.46 -19.16 -6.89
C GLY A 130 10.40 -18.09 -7.17
N TRP A 131 10.81 -16.85 -7.45
CA TRP A 131 9.90 -15.79 -7.90
C TRP A 131 9.84 -15.71 -9.42
N LYS A 132 8.69 -15.31 -9.94
CA LYS A 132 8.42 -15.09 -11.35
C LYS A 132 8.19 -13.60 -11.61
N LEU A 133 8.76 -13.06 -12.68
CA LEU A 133 8.43 -11.74 -13.20
C LEU A 133 7.14 -11.82 -14.00
N ASP A 134 6.10 -11.11 -13.56
CA ASP A 134 4.79 -11.11 -14.21
C ASP A 134 4.64 -9.94 -15.18
N HIS A 135 5.13 -8.76 -14.80
CA HIS A 135 5.10 -7.55 -15.63
C HIS A 135 6.33 -6.67 -15.35
N SER A 136 6.83 -5.95 -16.36
CA SER A 136 8.04 -5.13 -16.23
C SER A 136 8.16 -4.07 -17.32
N ASN A 137 7.32 -3.04 -17.30
CA ASN A 137 7.52 -1.83 -18.11
C ASN A 137 7.99 -0.61 -17.27
N LEU A 138 8.10 -0.76 -15.95
CA LEU A 138 8.82 0.17 -15.07
C LEU A 138 10.26 -0.32 -14.86
N HIS A 139 11.21 0.34 -15.51
CA HIS A 139 12.64 -0.04 -15.46
C HIS A 139 13.49 0.88 -14.58
N GLN A 140 12.98 2.07 -14.25
CA GLN A 140 13.71 3.07 -13.48
C GLN A 140 12.74 3.94 -12.67
N LEU A 141 13.15 4.29 -11.46
CA LEU A 141 12.47 5.27 -10.63
C LEU A 141 12.98 6.67 -10.96
N GLN A 142 12.06 7.59 -11.16
CA GLN A 142 12.37 8.99 -11.43
C GLN A 142 12.30 9.81 -10.13
N PRO A 143 13.16 10.84 -9.98
CA PRO A 143 13.01 11.84 -8.93
C PRO A 143 11.63 12.51 -9.00
N ASP A 144 11.09 12.88 -7.84
CA ASP A 144 9.81 13.60 -7.68
C ASP A 144 8.56 12.89 -8.24
N VAL A 145 8.68 11.64 -8.68
CA VAL A 145 7.57 10.79 -9.09
C VAL A 145 7.15 9.90 -7.94
N TRP A 146 5.84 9.89 -7.65
CA TRP A 146 5.26 9.02 -6.65
C TRP A 146 5.08 7.61 -7.20
N TYR A 147 5.44 6.63 -6.38
CA TYR A 147 5.28 5.22 -6.64
C TYR A 147 4.48 4.56 -5.51
N ALA A 148 3.80 3.47 -5.85
CA ALA A 148 2.99 2.67 -4.95
C ALA A 148 3.45 1.22 -4.96
N ILE A 149 3.69 0.64 -3.78
CA ILE A 149 3.97 -0.78 -3.57
C ILE A 149 2.75 -1.43 -2.93
N ALA A 150 2.27 -2.53 -3.53
CA ALA A 150 1.21 -3.36 -3.00
C ALA A 150 1.63 -4.83 -2.99
N ALA A 151 1.32 -5.56 -1.92
CA ALA A 151 1.48 -7.01 -1.86
C ALA A 151 0.14 -7.73 -1.73
N TYR A 152 0.06 -8.96 -2.23
CA TYR A 152 -1.17 -9.79 -2.23
C TYR A 152 -2.33 -9.23 -3.07
N GLY A 153 -2.05 -8.30 -3.98
CA GLY A 153 -3.02 -7.66 -4.89
C GLY A 153 -3.68 -6.39 -4.33
N PHE A 154 -4.04 -5.46 -5.22
CA PHE A 154 -4.41 -4.09 -4.86
C PHE A 154 -5.73 -3.90 -4.12
N ARG A 155 -6.64 -4.89 -4.11
CA ARG A 155 -8.00 -4.70 -3.54
C ARG A 155 -8.03 -4.77 -2.02
N ASP A 156 -7.10 -5.50 -1.42
CA ASP A 156 -7.10 -5.79 0.01
C ASP A 156 -5.79 -5.43 0.72
N SER A 157 -4.83 -4.84 -0.01
CA SER A 157 -3.51 -4.49 0.52
C SER A 157 -3.41 -3.03 0.92
N ILE A 158 -2.82 -2.73 2.08
CA ILE A 158 -2.35 -1.38 2.36
C ILE A 158 -1.18 -1.07 1.44
N THR A 159 -1.34 -0.02 0.63
CA THR A 159 -0.33 0.44 -0.31
C THR A 159 0.70 1.32 0.40
N LEU A 160 1.99 1.02 0.23
CA LEU A 160 3.08 1.91 0.61
C LEU A 160 3.32 2.89 -0.54
N LYS A 161 3.28 4.20 -0.27
CA LYS A 161 3.58 5.23 -1.26
C LYS A 161 4.95 5.85 -1.01
N PHE A 162 5.72 6.16 -2.03
CA PHE A 162 7.05 6.74 -1.84
C PHE A 162 7.53 7.54 -3.07
N THR A 163 8.49 8.42 -2.82
CA THR A 163 9.34 9.11 -3.79
C THR A 163 10.79 8.70 -3.52
N THR A 164 11.71 8.93 -4.46
CA THR A 164 13.12 8.51 -4.29
C THR A 164 13.85 9.28 -3.17
N ASP A 165 13.35 10.44 -2.73
CA ASP A 165 13.89 11.21 -1.60
C ASP A 165 13.86 10.42 -0.28
N VAL A 166 12.96 9.44 -0.15
CA VAL A 166 12.86 8.63 1.05
C VAL A 166 14.10 7.75 1.24
N PHE A 167 14.80 7.40 0.16
CA PHE A 167 15.97 6.53 0.22
C PHE A 167 17.11 7.16 1.04
N GLU A 168 17.21 8.49 1.07
CA GLU A 168 18.20 9.21 1.89
C GLU A 168 17.88 9.17 3.38
N LYS A 169 16.64 8.81 3.75
CA LYS A 169 16.13 8.73 5.12
C LYS A 169 16.09 7.29 5.65
N LEU A 170 16.42 6.32 4.80
CA LEU A 170 16.40 4.89 5.12
C LEU A 170 17.83 4.35 5.18
N ASP A 171 18.03 3.36 6.04
CA ASP A 171 19.29 2.64 6.18
C ASP A 171 19.01 1.14 6.36
N ALA A 172 20.03 0.36 6.71
CA ALA A 172 19.91 -1.09 6.90
C ALA A 172 19.01 -1.49 8.08
N GLU A 173 18.78 -0.59 9.04
CA GLU A 173 17.99 -0.84 10.25
C GLU A 173 16.59 -0.22 10.18
N HIS A 174 16.37 0.77 9.32
CA HIS A 174 15.12 1.52 9.20
C HIS A 174 14.37 1.21 7.91
N VAL A 175 13.06 1.05 8.04
CA VAL A 175 12.16 0.77 6.93
C VAL A 175 11.01 1.76 6.94
N LEU A 176 10.57 2.19 5.76
CA LEU A 176 9.29 2.85 5.58
C LEU A 176 8.21 1.76 5.51
N ALA A 177 7.22 1.81 6.39
CA ALA A 177 6.13 0.84 6.39
C ALA A 177 4.77 1.54 6.55
N PRO A 178 3.69 1.01 5.96
CA PRO A 178 2.35 1.46 6.29
C PRO A 178 2.02 1.15 7.76
N VAL A 179 1.33 2.04 8.45
CA VAL A 179 0.78 1.79 9.80
C VAL A 179 -0.76 1.91 9.82
N GLY A 180 -1.36 2.05 8.64
CA GLY A 180 -2.79 2.13 8.41
C GLY A 180 -3.08 2.60 6.98
N ASN A 181 -4.36 2.68 6.60
CA ASN A 181 -4.77 2.92 5.20
C ASN A 181 -4.29 4.24 4.59
N ARG A 182 -3.86 5.21 5.40
CA ARG A 182 -3.42 6.54 4.95
C ARG A 182 -2.16 7.05 5.66
N LYS A 183 -1.52 6.20 6.45
CA LYS A 183 -0.39 6.59 7.28
C LYS A 183 0.74 5.60 7.08
N GLN A 184 1.94 6.14 6.93
CA GLN A 184 3.18 5.40 6.88
C GLN A 184 4.19 6.03 7.83
N GLU A 185 5.11 5.24 8.33
CA GLU A 185 6.08 5.61 9.34
C GLU A 185 7.43 4.98 9.00
N ILE A 186 8.51 5.72 9.22
CA ILE A 186 9.86 5.14 9.24
C ILE A 186 10.04 4.50 10.62
N MET A 187 10.30 3.20 10.65
CA MET A 187 10.47 2.44 11.89
C MET A 187 11.62 1.46 11.76
N THR A 188 12.06 0.87 12.88
CA THR A 188 13.09 -0.17 12.82
C THR A 188 12.54 -1.42 12.14
N ARG A 189 13.41 -2.11 11.40
CA ARG A 189 13.12 -3.37 10.72
C ARG A 189 12.54 -4.41 11.68
N SER A 190 13.13 -4.55 12.86
CA SER A 190 12.66 -5.47 13.90
C SER A 190 11.26 -5.13 14.43
N LYS A 191 10.88 -3.84 14.48
CA LYS A 191 9.52 -3.41 14.83
C LYS A 191 8.55 -3.76 13.71
N PHE A 192 8.91 -3.50 12.46
CA PHE A 192 8.11 -3.89 11.30
C PHE A 192 7.85 -5.40 11.26
N GLU A 193 8.89 -6.23 11.35
CA GLU A 193 8.75 -7.69 11.30
C GLU A 193 7.89 -8.25 12.44
N ARG A 194 8.00 -7.66 13.64
CA ARG A 194 7.15 -8.03 14.78
C ARG A 194 5.69 -7.69 14.52
N ASN A 195 5.41 -6.46 14.08
CA ASN A 195 4.05 -6.03 13.75
C ASN A 195 3.46 -6.92 12.65
N ALA A 196 4.21 -7.18 11.57
CA ALA A 196 3.76 -8.04 10.48
C ALA A 196 3.43 -9.47 10.96
N LYS A 197 4.23 -10.04 11.87
CA LYS A 197 3.98 -11.37 12.44
C LYS A 197 2.76 -11.40 13.37
N ASP A 198 2.53 -10.35 14.15
CA ASP A 198 1.37 -10.27 15.06
C ASP A 198 0.03 -10.23 14.30
N VAL A 199 0.07 -9.83 13.03
CA VAL A 199 -1.10 -9.70 12.15
C VAL A 199 -1.43 -11.01 11.44
N CYS A 200 -0.42 -11.82 11.19
CA CYS A 200 -0.63 -13.13 10.61
C CYS A 200 -1.50 -13.96 11.57
N PRO A 201 -2.65 -14.49 11.10
CA PRO A 201 -3.56 -15.20 11.98
C PRO A 201 -2.82 -16.39 12.61
N ARG A 202 -2.76 -16.40 13.96
CA ARG A 202 -2.38 -17.58 14.74
C ARG A 202 -3.48 -18.62 14.56
N ARG A 203 -3.39 -19.45 13.53
CA ARG A 203 -4.24 -20.63 13.39
C ARG A 203 -3.60 -21.82 14.08
#